data_AF-A0A7S2T6E1-F1
#
_entry.id   AF-A0A7S2T6E1-F1
#
_cell.length_a   1.000
_cell.length_b   1.000
_cell.length_c   1.000
_cell.angle_alpha   90.00
_cell.angle_beta   90.00
_cell.angle_gamma   90.00
#
_symmetry.space_group_name_H-M   'P 1'
#
loop_
_entity.id
_entity.type
_entity.pdbx_description
1 polymer ?
#
loop_
_entity_poly.entity_id
_entity_poly.type
_entity_poly.pdbx_seq_one_letter_code
_entity_poly.pdbx_strand_id
1 'polypeptide(L)'
;KKMPSPPPQPMTIAPKQQTTADLNAGKTMITVTGKNFGDDFTKLKLKVGEVFSEQSSIRMFFMGDDMVEVVGKVPPGAGENVPVRVVVDGVESVLDQNITFSYLAPYVTGVTPVGTAGGEVEISGGNFGPEGTVPYKVTLGGAACASPVTTENSTIKCTAPSGVGK
;
A
#
# COMPACT_ATOMS: atom_id res chain seq x y z
N LYS A 1 -35.21 -20.34 -1.45
CA LYS A 1 -33.80 -20.40 -0.99
C LYS A 1 -32.97 -19.62 -2.01
N LYS A 2 -32.52 -18.40 -1.70
CA LYS A 2 -31.72 -17.58 -2.65
C LYS A 2 -30.38 -18.29 -2.86
N MET A 3 -29.94 -18.49 -4.09
CA MET A 3 -28.60 -19.04 -4.35
C MET A 3 -27.55 -18.10 -3.75
N PRO A 4 -26.42 -18.61 -3.23
CA PRO A 4 -25.31 -17.75 -2.82
C PRO A 4 -24.86 -16.91 -4.01
N SER A 5 -24.57 -15.63 -3.79
CA SER A 5 -23.93 -14.81 -4.81
C SER A 5 -22.53 -15.36 -5.12
N PRO A 6 -22.11 -15.39 -6.39
CA PRO A 6 -20.74 -15.74 -6.74
C PRO A 6 -19.73 -14.77 -6.08
N PRO A 7 -18.48 -15.19 -5.85
CA PRO A 7 -17.46 -14.32 -5.28
C PRO A 7 -17.14 -13.14 -6.21
N PRO A 8 -16.60 -12.03 -5.69
CA PRO A 8 -16.12 -10.91 -6.50
C PRO A 8 -15.06 -11.38 -7.50
N GLN A 9 -15.16 -10.92 -8.75
CA GLN A 9 -14.26 -11.30 -9.85
C GLN A 9 -13.60 -10.08 -10.47
N PRO A 10 -12.47 -9.60 -9.92
CA PRO A 10 -11.60 -8.64 -10.60
C PRO A 10 -11.10 -9.23 -11.92
N MET A 11 -11.11 -8.43 -12.99
CA MET A 11 -10.69 -8.84 -14.33
C MET A 11 -9.55 -7.99 -14.87
N THR A 12 -9.54 -6.69 -14.57
CA THR A 12 -8.45 -5.79 -14.96
C THR A 12 -8.12 -4.82 -13.84
N ILE A 13 -6.88 -4.33 -13.85
CA ILE A 13 -6.41 -3.27 -12.96
C ILE A 13 -5.54 -2.28 -13.74
N ALA A 14 -5.73 -0.98 -13.48
CA ALA A 14 -4.91 0.08 -14.04
C ALA A 14 -4.77 1.26 -13.06
N PRO A 15 -3.58 1.89 -12.94
CA PRO A 15 -2.30 1.39 -13.44
C PRO A 15 -1.84 0.14 -12.66
N LYS A 16 -0.93 -0.64 -13.24
CA LYS A 16 -0.30 -1.81 -12.57
C LYS A 16 0.93 -1.46 -11.74
N GLN A 17 1.39 -0.21 -11.82
CA GLN A 17 2.58 0.26 -11.12
C GLN A 17 2.40 1.70 -10.69
N GLN A 18 2.90 2.02 -9.51
CA GLN A 18 2.99 3.38 -9.02
C GLN A 18 3.89 4.23 -9.92
N THR A 19 3.48 5.46 -10.21
CA THR A 19 4.30 6.40 -10.97
C THR A 19 4.95 7.44 -10.06
N THR A 20 6.02 8.07 -10.53
CA THR A 20 6.66 9.19 -9.83
C THR A 20 5.76 10.43 -9.79
N ALA A 21 4.82 10.57 -10.73
CA ALA A 21 3.80 11.61 -10.67
C ALA A 21 2.84 11.41 -9.48
N ASP A 22 2.46 10.15 -9.20
CA ASP A 22 1.60 9.82 -8.06
C ASP A 22 2.25 10.15 -6.72
N LEU A 23 3.58 9.96 -6.61
CA LEU A 23 4.37 10.33 -5.43
C LEU A 23 4.29 11.83 -5.15
N ASN A 24 4.41 12.66 -6.18
CA ASN A 24 4.35 14.12 -6.06
C ASN A 24 2.94 14.64 -5.74
N ALA A 25 1.90 13.91 -6.16
CA ALA A 25 0.50 14.21 -5.84
C ALA A 25 0.07 13.69 -4.45
N GLY A 26 0.93 12.91 -3.78
CA GLY A 26 0.68 12.33 -2.45
C GLY A 26 -0.38 11.23 -2.43
N LYS A 27 -0.85 10.75 -3.59
CA LYS A 27 -1.89 9.71 -3.69
C LYS A 27 -1.74 8.94 -5.01
N THR A 28 -1.68 7.62 -4.93
CA THR A 28 -1.82 6.73 -6.08
C THR A 28 -3.25 6.18 -6.11
N MET A 29 -3.94 6.30 -7.24
CA MET A 29 -5.28 5.74 -7.44
C MET A 29 -5.19 4.56 -8.40
N ILE A 30 -5.90 3.47 -8.09
CA ILE A 30 -6.08 2.34 -9.00
C ILE A 30 -7.55 2.17 -9.34
N THR A 31 -7.80 1.71 -10.56
CA THR A 31 -9.10 1.27 -11.05
C THR A 31 -9.07 -0.23 -11.22
N VAL A 32 -10.01 -0.93 -10.59
CA VAL A 32 -10.22 -2.36 -10.72
C VAL A 32 -11.57 -2.57 -11.39
N THR A 33 -11.57 -3.19 -12.57
CA THR A 33 -12.80 -3.52 -13.31
C THR A 33 -13.08 -5.01 -13.14
N GLY A 34 -14.33 -5.35 -12.87
CA GLY A 34 -14.71 -6.74 -12.63
C GLY A 34 -16.21 -6.97 -12.59
N LYS A 35 -16.58 -8.16 -12.14
CA LYS A 35 -17.96 -8.65 -12.01
C LYS A 35 -18.27 -9.05 -10.58
N ASN A 36 -19.55 -9.18 -10.25
CA ASN A 36 -20.04 -9.60 -8.93
C ASN A 36 -19.59 -8.68 -7.77
N PHE A 37 -19.43 -7.38 -8.02
CA PHE A 37 -19.03 -6.42 -7.00
C PHE A 37 -20.20 -5.91 -6.14
N GLY A 38 -21.42 -6.30 -6.51
CA GLY A 38 -22.64 -5.82 -5.89
C GLY A 38 -22.97 -4.39 -6.30
N ASP A 39 -24.04 -3.86 -5.72
CA ASP A 39 -24.54 -2.50 -5.95
C ASP A 39 -24.42 -1.59 -4.72
N ASP A 40 -24.13 -2.18 -3.56
CA ASP A 40 -23.92 -1.48 -2.29
C ASP A 40 -22.42 -1.18 -2.07
N PHE A 41 -22.01 0.04 -2.40
CA PHE A 41 -20.62 0.48 -2.24
C PHE A 41 -20.15 0.47 -0.78
N THR A 42 -21.07 0.47 0.20
CA THR A 42 -20.71 0.47 1.63
C THR A 42 -20.19 -0.89 2.09
N LYS A 43 -20.53 -1.95 1.34
CA LYS A 43 -20.07 -3.32 1.58
C LYS A 43 -18.78 -3.67 0.83
N LEU A 44 -18.34 -2.78 -0.06
CA LEU A 44 -17.17 -2.99 -0.90
C LEU A 44 -15.90 -2.49 -0.20
N LYS A 45 -14.90 -3.35 -0.10
CA LYS A 45 -13.55 -2.97 0.36
C LYS A 45 -12.53 -3.34 -0.71
N LEU A 46 -11.48 -2.54 -0.81
CA LEU A 46 -10.33 -2.77 -1.67
C LEU A 46 -9.12 -3.02 -0.79
N LYS A 47 -8.30 -4.03 -1.12
CA LYS A 47 -7.01 -4.25 -0.45
C LYS A 47 -5.89 -4.50 -1.44
N VAL A 48 -4.69 -4.04 -1.08
CA VAL A 48 -3.45 -4.31 -1.80
C VAL A 48 -2.52 -5.01 -0.82
N GLY A 49 -2.17 -6.26 -1.14
CA GLY A 49 -1.61 -7.21 -0.17
C GLY A 49 -2.64 -7.48 0.93
N GLU A 50 -2.24 -7.24 2.18
CA GLU A 50 -3.10 -7.40 3.35
C GLU A 50 -3.59 -6.05 3.93
N VAL A 51 -3.29 -4.93 3.27
CA VAL A 51 -3.68 -3.60 3.75
C VAL A 51 -4.92 -3.13 2.99
N PHE A 52 -5.93 -2.66 3.72
CA PHE A 52 -7.13 -2.09 3.14
C PHE A 52 -6.92 -0.64 2.70
N SER A 53 -7.45 -0.29 1.53
CA SER A 53 -7.62 1.09 1.09
C SER A 53 -8.57 1.85 2.03
N GLU A 54 -8.35 3.15 2.16
CA GLU A 54 -9.25 4.05 2.88
C GLU A 54 -10.65 4.01 2.24
N GLN A 55 -11.69 3.61 2.99
CA GLN A 55 -13.06 3.48 2.46
C GLN A 55 -13.58 4.78 1.83
N SER A 56 -13.22 5.94 2.40
CA SER A 56 -13.60 7.26 1.88
C SER A 56 -13.00 7.58 0.51
N SER A 57 -11.95 6.88 0.08
CA SER A 57 -11.34 7.02 -1.24
C SER A 57 -12.03 6.17 -2.32
N ILE A 58 -12.82 5.17 -1.91
CA ILE A 58 -13.40 4.18 -2.83
C ILE A 58 -14.59 4.79 -3.56
N ARG A 59 -14.63 4.62 -4.87
CA ARG A 59 -15.75 4.98 -5.76
C ARG A 59 -16.10 3.79 -6.63
N MET A 60 -17.36 3.69 -6.98
CA MET A 60 -17.90 2.60 -7.79
C MET A 60 -18.68 3.17 -8.96
N PHE A 61 -18.46 2.60 -10.14
CA PHE A 61 -19.12 3.00 -11.38
C PHE A 61 -19.63 1.74 -12.09
N PHE A 62 -20.90 1.75 -12.50
CA PHE A 62 -21.47 0.66 -13.28
C PHE A 62 -21.22 0.91 -14.76
N MET A 63 -20.61 -0.05 -15.44
CA MET A 63 -20.31 0.01 -16.88
C MET A 63 -21.30 -0.81 -17.72
N GLY A 64 -22.36 -1.32 -17.10
CA GLY A 64 -23.38 -2.16 -17.71
C GLY A 64 -24.04 -3.05 -16.65
N ASP A 65 -24.73 -4.10 -17.10
CA ASP A 65 -25.53 -4.95 -16.21
C ASP A 65 -24.70 -5.79 -15.22
N ASP A 66 -23.44 -6.09 -15.56
CA ASP A 66 -22.58 -7.01 -14.78
C ASP A 66 -21.15 -6.47 -14.57
N MET A 67 -20.76 -5.40 -15.26
CA MET A 67 -19.41 -4.85 -15.19
C MET A 67 -19.37 -3.62 -14.29
N VAL A 68 -18.45 -3.64 -13.32
CA VAL A 68 -18.29 -2.58 -12.31
C VAL A 68 -16.82 -2.15 -12.27
N GLU A 69 -16.61 -0.84 -12.27
CA GLU A 69 -15.33 -0.20 -11.97
C GLU A 69 -15.27 0.26 -10.52
N VAL A 70 -14.21 -0.12 -9.83
CA VAL A 70 -13.89 0.32 -8.48
C VAL A 70 -12.62 1.15 -8.55
N VAL A 71 -12.73 2.43 -8.21
CA VAL A 71 -11.57 3.31 -8.06
C VAL A 71 -11.25 3.44 -6.58
N GLY A 72 -9.99 3.31 -6.19
CA GLY A 72 -9.57 3.49 -4.81
C GLY A 72 -8.12 3.94 -4.68
N LYS A 73 -7.82 4.60 -3.56
CA LYS A 73 -6.44 4.95 -3.22
C LYS A 73 -5.69 3.67 -2.88
N VAL A 74 -4.53 3.47 -3.49
CA VAL A 74 -3.61 2.40 -3.11
C VAL A 74 -3.18 2.64 -1.66
N PRO A 75 -3.41 1.66 -0.76
CA PRO A 75 -2.96 1.80 0.60
C PRO A 75 -1.43 1.75 0.62
N PRO A 76 -0.81 2.29 1.66
CA PRO A 76 0.62 2.23 1.73
C PRO A 76 1.18 0.80 1.78
N GLY A 77 2.31 0.59 1.12
CA GLY A 77 2.89 -0.73 0.92
C GLY A 77 4.25 -0.67 0.22
N ALA A 78 4.83 -1.85 -0.03
CA ALA A 78 6.10 -2.01 -0.71
C ALA A 78 6.13 -3.34 -1.48
N GLY A 79 7.01 -3.42 -2.47
CA GLY A 79 7.24 -4.63 -3.26
C GLY A 79 6.62 -4.60 -4.65
N GLU A 80 6.96 -5.61 -5.44
CA GLU A 80 6.48 -5.81 -6.80
C GLU A 80 5.40 -6.89 -6.84
N ASN A 81 4.47 -6.77 -7.79
CA ASN A 81 3.41 -7.75 -8.04
C ASN A 81 2.57 -8.09 -6.79
N VAL A 82 2.31 -7.10 -5.95
CA VAL A 82 1.51 -7.25 -4.73
C VAL A 82 0.05 -7.53 -5.13
N PRO A 83 -0.60 -8.60 -4.65
CA PRO A 83 -1.97 -8.93 -5.05
C PRO A 83 -2.97 -7.83 -4.72
N VAL A 84 -3.88 -7.53 -5.63
CA VAL A 84 -5.02 -6.64 -5.37
C VAL A 84 -6.29 -7.48 -5.28
N ARG A 85 -7.08 -7.26 -4.23
CA ARG A 85 -8.35 -7.98 -4.03
C ARG A 85 -9.50 -7.04 -3.73
N VAL A 86 -10.67 -7.43 -4.20
CA VAL A 86 -11.95 -6.80 -3.86
C VAL A 86 -12.67 -7.69 -2.87
N VAL A 87 -13.21 -7.11 -1.81
CA VAL A 87 -13.99 -7.80 -0.78
C VAL A 87 -15.39 -7.23 -0.78
N VAL A 88 -16.40 -8.10 -0.87
CA VAL A 88 -17.81 -7.69 -0.88
C VAL A 88 -18.54 -8.48 0.19
N ASP A 89 -19.14 -7.77 1.15
CA ASP A 89 -19.91 -8.38 2.25
C ASP A 89 -19.12 -9.48 3.01
N GLY A 90 -17.81 -9.26 3.18
CA GLY A 90 -16.88 -10.19 3.83
C GLY A 90 -16.33 -11.32 2.94
N VAL A 91 -16.77 -11.43 1.69
CA VAL A 91 -16.26 -12.41 0.71
C VAL A 91 -15.14 -11.79 -0.12
N GLU A 92 -13.94 -12.35 -0.05
CA GLU A 92 -12.80 -11.92 -0.88
C GLU A 92 -12.85 -12.51 -2.28
N SER A 93 -12.37 -11.75 -3.26
CA SER A 93 -12.07 -12.27 -4.60
C SER A 93 -11.01 -13.36 -4.56
N VAL A 94 -11.11 -14.31 -5.50
CA VAL A 94 -10.07 -15.32 -5.73
C VAL A 94 -8.77 -14.62 -6.15
N LEU A 95 -7.63 -15.16 -5.72
CA LEU A 95 -6.32 -14.63 -6.09
C LEU A 95 -6.06 -14.83 -7.59
N ASP A 96 -5.72 -13.74 -8.28
CA ASP A 96 -5.32 -13.72 -9.68
C ASP A 96 -3.96 -13.01 -9.80
N GLN A 97 -2.99 -13.70 -10.42
CA GLN A 97 -1.63 -13.18 -10.62
C GLN A 97 -1.57 -12.00 -11.60
N ASN A 98 -2.62 -11.77 -12.39
CA ASN A 98 -2.75 -10.64 -13.30
C ASN A 98 -3.36 -9.39 -12.63
N ILE A 99 -3.94 -9.55 -11.43
CA ILE A 99 -4.55 -8.49 -10.64
C ILE A 99 -3.59 -8.14 -9.50
N THR A 100 -2.50 -7.49 -9.90
CA THR A 100 -1.40 -7.12 -9.02
C THR A 100 -1.01 -5.65 -9.22
N PHE A 101 -0.37 -5.09 -8.21
CA PHE A 101 0.14 -3.73 -8.20
C PHE A 101 1.60 -3.71 -7.71
N SER A 102 2.46 -2.94 -8.37
CA SER A 102 3.85 -2.75 -7.97
C SER A 102 4.10 -1.36 -7.43
N TYR A 103 4.69 -1.28 -6.24
CA TYR A 103 5.16 -0.04 -5.65
C TYR A 103 6.49 0.38 -6.27
N LEU A 104 6.79 1.68 -6.30
CA LEU A 104 8.15 2.12 -6.62
C LEU A 104 9.10 1.77 -5.48
N ALA A 105 10.39 1.64 -5.79
CA ALA A 105 11.42 1.45 -4.78
C ALA A 105 11.35 2.53 -3.67
N PRO A 106 11.72 2.18 -2.42
CA PRO A 106 11.76 3.15 -1.33
C PRO A 106 12.75 4.27 -1.64
N TYR A 107 12.39 5.49 -1.27
CA TYR A 107 13.24 6.67 -1.43
C TYR A 107 13.35 7.44 -0.11
N VAL A 108 14.51 8.04 0.13
CA VAL A 108 14.78 8.86 1.32
C VAL A 108 14.87 10.32 0.90
N THR A 109 14.16 11.20 1.60
CA THR A 109 14.17 12.65 1.39
C THR A 109 14.95 13.40 2.47
N GLY A 110 15.07 12.82 3.66
CA GLY A 110 15.75 13.47 4.77
C GLY A 110 16.08 12.51 5.90
N VAL A 111 17.03 12.92 6.73
CA VAL A 111 17.44 12.23 7.95
C VAL A 111 17.68 13.29 9.01
N THR A 112 17.11 13.13 10.20
CA THR A 112 17.40 14.06 11.30
C THR A 112 18.85 13.93 11.75
N PRO A 113 19.57 15.04 11.96
CA PRO A 113 20.93 14.98 12.49
C PRO A 113 20.98 14.30 13.86
N VAL A 114 22.00 13.50 14.09
CA VAL A 114 22.30 12.89 15.38
C VAL A 114 23.75 13.15 15.74
N GLY A 115 24.01 13.45 17.01
CA GLY A 115 25.36 13.69 17.51
C GLY A 115 26.23 12.42 17.52
N THR A 116 27.52 12.58 17.80
CA THR A 116 28.48 11.45 17.91
C THR A 116 28.12 10.46 19.03
N ALA A 117 27.30 10.86 20.00
CA ALA A 117 26.78 9.95 21.03
C ALA A 117 25.74 8.95 20.50
N GLY A 118 25.22 9.13 19.28
CA GLY A 118 24.05 8.40 18.79
C GLY A 118 22.75 8.98 19.35
N GLY A 119 21.65 8.28 19.14
CA GLY A 119 20.32 8.74 19.56
C GLY A 119 19.20 8.36 18.61
N GLU A 120 18.00 8.86 18.88
CA GLU A 120 16.86 8.67 17.98
C GLU A 120 17.09 9.41 16.66
N VAL A 121 16.83 8.71 15.56
CA VAL A 121 16.89 9.25 14.21
C VAL A 121 15.56 9.00 13.53
N GLU A 122 15.07 10.05 12.87
CA GLU A 122 13.94 10.00 11.98
C GLU A 122 14.44 10.11 10.52
N ILE A 123 14.05 9.14 9.70
CA ILE A 123 14.34 9.08 8.27
C ILE A 123 13.03 9.33 7.54
N SER A 124 12.95 10.43 6.80
CA SER A 124 11.80 10.79 5.98
C SER A 124 11.98 10.30 4.55
N GLY A 125 10.88 9.95 3.88
CA GLY A 125 10.91 9.36 2.56
C GLY A 125 9.53 8.87 2.11
N GLY A 126 9.51 7.77 1.37
CA GLY A 126 8.27 7.14 0.93
C GLY A 126 8.49 5.72 0.42
N ASN A 127 7.37 4.99 0.25
CA ASN A 127 7.33 3.56 -0.09
C ASN A 127 8.16 2.68 0.86
N PHE A 128 8.23 3.08 2.13
CA PHE A 128 8.86 2.25 3.15
C PHE A 128 8.03 1.02 3.50
N GLY A 129 6.80 0.89 3.01
CA GLY A 129 5.92 -0.23 3.34
C GLY A 129 5.25 -0.07 4.70
N PRO A 130 4.33 -0.98 5.03
CA PRO A 130 3.42 -0.81 6.16
C PRO A 130 4.14 -0.90 7.50
N GLU A 131 3.50 -0.33 8.52
CA GLU A 131 3.99 -0.38 9.90
C GLU A 131 4.16 -1.83 10.35
N GLY A 132 5.29 -2.12 10.99
CA GLY A 132 5.56 -3.41 11.63
C GLY A 132 5.67 -4.63 10.71
N THR A 133 5.59 -4.48 9.40
CA THR A 133 5.42 -5.62 8.46
C THR A 133 6.71 -6.10 7.79
N VAL A 134 7.82 -5.35 7.90
CA VAL A 134 9.10 -5.72 7.26
C VAL A 134 10.25 -5.53 8.26
N PRO A 135 11.20 -6.48 8.38
CA PRO A 135 12.45 -6.23 9.07
C PRO A 135 13.28 -5.23 8.24
N TYR A 136 13.14 -3.94 8.52
CA TYR A 136 13.94 -2.91 7.89
C TYR A 136 15.40 -3.09 8.28
N LYS A 137 16.29 -3.06 7.29
CA LYS A 137 17.74 -2.99 7.52
C LYS A 137 18.16 -1.56 7.24
N VAL A 138 18.28 -0.76 8.31
CA VAL A 138 18.73 0.62 8.24
C VAL A 138 20.18 0.68 8.71
N THR A 139 21.05 1.31 7.91
CA THR A 139 22.46 1.54 8.26
C THR A 139 22.79 3.02 8.15
N LEU A 140 23.40 3.57 9.20
CA LEU A 140 23.87 4.97 9.27
C LEU A 140 25.39 4.97 9.39
N GLY A 141 26.08 5.57 8.41
CA GLY A 141 27.55 5.61 8.40
C GLY A 141 28.23 4.24 8.42
N GLY A 142 27.54 3.18 7.96
CA GLY A 142 28.00 1.79 7.99
C GLY A 142 27.65 1.01 9.26
N ALA A 143 27.06 1.64 10.28
CA ALA A 143 26.58 0.98 11.49
C ALA A 143 25.06 0.73 11.42
N ALA A 144 24.60 -0.40 11.96
CA ALA A 144 23.18 -0.73 11.99
C ALA A 144 22.40 0.22 12.93
N CYS A 145 21.28 0.73 12.45
CA CYS A 145 20.33 1.46 13.30
C CYS A 145 19.45 0.44 14.04
N ALA A 146 19.35 0.57 15.36
CA ALA A 146 18.61 -0.38 16.17
C ALA A 146 17.09 -0.15 16.05
N SER A 147 16.35 -1.25 16.04
CA SER A 147 14.87 -1.29 16.06
C SER A 147 14.19 -0.33 15.07
N PRO A 148 14.50 -0.41 13.76
CA PRO A 148 13.85 0.44 12.78
C PRO A 148 12.37 0.09 12.65
N VAL A 149 11.52 1.10 12.81
CA VAL A 149 10.07 1.00 12.69
C VAL A 149 9.58 2.04 11.70
N THR A 150 8.82 1.60 10.71
CA THR A 150 8.13 2.51 9.79
C THR A 150 6.85 3.02 10.43
N THR A 151 6.68 4.33 10.42
CA THR A 151 5.44 5.04 10.75
C THR A 151 4.92 5.70 9.49
N GLU A 152 3.64 5.51 9.18
CA GLU A 152 2.95 6.18 8.06
C GLU A 152 3.54 5.94 6.66
N ASN A 153 4.45 4.98 6.48
CA ASN A 153 5.08 4.57 5.20
C ASN A 153 5.99 5.62 4.54
N SER A 154 6.10 6.77 5.18
CA SER A 154 6.95 7.91 4.80
C SER A 154 8.03 8.20 5.84
N THR A 155 7.95 7.58 7.02
CA THR A 155 8.90 7.83 8.09
C THR A 155 9.42 6.52 8.67
N ILE A 156 10.73 6.40 8.86
CA ILE A 156 11.34 5.33 9.65
C ILE A 156 11.97 5.96 10.89
N LYS A 157 11.65 5.43 12.06
CA LYS A 157 12.30 5.76 13.33
C LYS A 157 13.23 4.64 13.74
N CYS A 158 14.44 4.97 14.15
CA CYS A 158 15.40 3.99 14.65
C CYS A 158 16.41 4.64 15.60
N THR A 159 17.16 3.84 16.37
CA THR A 159 18.20 4.35 17.28
C THR A 159 19.58 4.18 16.65
N ALA A 160 20.22 5.30 16.32
CA ALA A 160 21.59 5.34 15.85
C ALA A 160 22.58 4.99 16.98
N PRO A 161 23.57 4.11 16.73
CA PRO A 161 24.64 3.85 17.69
C PRO A 161 25.59 5.05 17.81
N SER A 162 26.42 5.06 18.85
CA SER A 162 27.48 6.06 18.97
C SER A 162 28.51 5.93 17.83
N GLY A 163 29.13 7.05 17.47
CA GLY A 163 30.18 7.13 16.45
C GLY A 163 29.71 7.38 15.01
N VAL A 164 28.41 7.57 14.76
CA VAL A 164 27.86 7.79 13.40
C VAL A 164 27.53 9.24 13.07
N GLY A 165 27.46 10.12 14.07
CA GLY A 165 27.25 11.57 13.89
C GLY A 165 28.52 12.27 13.43
N LYS A 166 28.35 13.37 12.67
CA LYS A 166 29.42 14.32 12.33
C LYS A 166 29.15 15.69 12.96
#